data_AF-A0AA88GYR9-F1
#
_entry.id   AF-A0AA88GYR9-F1
#
_cell.length_a   1.000
_cell.length_b   1.000
_cell.length_c   1.000
_cell.angle_alpha   90.00
_cell.angle_beta   90.00
_cell.angle_gamma   90.00
#
_symmetry.space_group_name_H-M   'P 1'
#
loop_
_entity.id
_entity.type
_entity.pdbx_description
1 polymer ?
#
loop_
_entity_poly.entity_id
_entity_poly.type
_entity_poly.pdbx_seq_one_letter_code
_entity_poly.pdbx_strand_id
1 'polypeptide(L)'
;MDVTSLIPRLLFLSEIYLLVSHAFVFTRLYKPKEQALKNMGMWFFYDGVSGLSILFVLSEQTLNSIYFYFVMFHFIAHMFYVLTWHNGYYSIRIRKWSSAEYSREAPYVTVDFFLTLYDMSIHAINAFLLYQSGKFSHFI
;
A
#
# COMPACT_ATOMS: atom_id res chain seq x y z
N MET A 1 -23.57 1.15 16.35
CA MET A 1 -22.80 1.92 15.35
C MET A 1 -23.48 1.75 14.02
N ASP A 2 -23.72 2.85 13.30
CA ASP A 2 -24.21 2.77 11.92
C ASP A 2 -23.14 2.10 11.04
N VAL A 3 -23.52 1.03 10.34
CA VAL A 3 -22.64 0.25 9.45
C VAL A 3 -22.02 1.14 8.38
N THR A 4 -22.72 2.20 7.97
CA THR A 4 -22.25 3.19 7.00
C THR A 4 -21.01 3.97 7.50
N SER A 5 -20.83 4.07 8.81
CA SER A 5 -19.69 4.73 9.46
C SER A 5 -18.56 3.75 9.83
N LEU A 6 -18.86 2.45 9.94
CA LEU A 6 -17.87 1.45 10.36
C LEU A 6 -16.86 1.13 9.26
N ILE A 7 -17.32 0.92 8.01
CA ILE A 7 -16.45 0.55 6.88
C ILE A 7 -15.36 1.61 6.63
N PRO A 8 -15.68 2.92 6.52
CA PRO A 8 -14.66 3.95 6.31
C PRO A 8 -13.66 4.04 7.46
N ARG A 9 -14.07 3.74 8.70
CA ARG A 9 -13.18 3.73 9.87
C ARG A 9 -12.21 2.57 9.85
N LEU A 10 -12.70 1.36 9.55
CA LEU A 10 -11.85 0.19 9.37
C LEU A 10 -10.87 0.41 8.22
N LEU A 11 -11.34 0.99 7.11
CA LEU A 11 -10.48 1.33 5.98
C LEU A 11 -9.43 2.37 6.38
N PHE A 12 -9.78 3.41 7.13
CA PHE A 12 -8.79 4.38 7.60
C PHE A 12 -7.70 3.73 8.46
N LEU A 13 -8.07 2.87 9.41
CA LEU A 13 -7.10 2.13 10.21
C LEU A 13 -6.23 1.21 9.34
N SER A 14 -6.82 0.58 8.32
CA SER A 14 -6.13 -0.21 7.30
C SER A 14 -5.08 0.62 6.55
N GLU A 15 -5.45 1.80 6.06
CA GLU A 15 -4.54 2.70 5.34
C GLU A 15 -3.42 3.23 6.23
N ILE A 16 -3.71 3.58 7.50
CA ILE A 16 -2.67 3.97 8.46
C ILE A 16 -1.72 2.80 8.75
N TYR A 17 -2.24 1.59 8.93
CA TYR A 17 -1.43 0.40 9.12
C TYR A 17 -0.50 0.12 7.93
N LEU A 18 -1.02 0.22 6.70
CA LEU A 18 -0.24 0.03 5.48
C LEU A 18 0.81 1.12 5.31
N LEU A 19 0.46 2.39 5.52
CA LEU A 19 1.41 3.51 5.51
C LEU A 19 2.56 3.29 6.49
N VAL A 20 2.25 2.91 7.73
CA VAL A 20 3.27 2.66 8.77
C VAL A 20 4.13 1.44 8.42
N SER A 21 3.51 0.38 7.91
CA SER A 21 4.22 -0.84 7.50
C SER A 21 5.23 -0.55 6.39
N HIS A 22 4.81 0.17 5.36
CA HIS A 22 5.69 0.64 4.29
C HIS A 22 6.75 1.61 4.80
N ALA A 23 6.39 2.54 5.69
CA ALA A 23 7.35 3.46 6.31
C ALA A 23 8.46 2.70 7.08
N PHE A 24 8.14 1.61 7.77
CA PHE A 24 9.15 0.79 8.44
C PHE A 24 10.13 0.13 7.46
N VAL A 25 9.65 -0.32 6.30
CA VAL A 25 10.49 -0.85 5.23
C VAL A 25 11.33 0.28 4.62
N PHE A 26 10.68 1.36 4.21
CA PHE A 26 11.29 2.53 3.57
C PHE A 26 12.41 3.17 4.41
N THR A 27 12.17 3.31 5.72
CA THR A 27 13.15 3.86 6.69
C THR A 27 14.21 2.86 7.13
N ARG A 28 14.20 1.62 6.59
CA ARG A 28 15.14 0.54 6.92
C ARG A 28 15.09 0.09 8.40
N LEU A 29 14.02 0.44 9.11
CA LEU A 29 13.78 -0.01 10.48
C LEU A 29 13.40 -1.49 10.52
N TYR A 30 12.65 -1.95 9.51
CA TYR A 30 12.40 -3.36 9.26
C TYR A 30 13.19 -3.85 8.04
N LYS A 31 13.82 -5.02 8.16
CA LYS A 31 14.69 -5.60 7.13
C LYS A 31 14.19 -6.98 6.73
N PRO A 32 13.33 -7.06 5.72
CA PRO A 32 12.74 -8.34 5.35
C PRO A 32 13.78 -9.19 4.61
N LYS A 33 14.04 -10.39 5.15
CA LYS A 33 14.85 -11.41 4.45
C LYS A 33 14.07 -11.91 3.22
N GLU A 34 14.78 -12.29 2.15
CA GLU A 34 14.13 -12.81 0.93
C GLU A 34 13.14 -13.96 1.24
N GLN A 35 13.48 -14.85 2.17
CA GLN A 35 12.61 -15.96 2.55
C GLN A 35 11.31 -15.51 3.24
N ALA A 36 11.35 -14.44 4.05
CA ALA A 36 10.16 -13.87 4.66
C ALA A 36 9.29 -13.18 3.59
N LEU A 37 9.93 -12.42 2.71
CA LEU A 37 9.26 -11.78 1.57
C LEU A 37 8.52 -12.79 0.70
N LYS A 38 9.09 -13.98 0.43
CA LYS A 38 8.41 -15.04 -0.35
C LYS A 38 7.02 -15.40 0.17
N ASN A 39 6.78 -15.29 1.48
CA ASN A 39 5.50 -15.66 2.08
C ASN A 39 4.49 -14.49 2.11
N MET A 40 4.87 -13.30 1.63
CA MET A 40 4.05 -12.10 1.65
C MET A 40 3.16 -11.93 0.40
N GLY A 41 3.03 -12.93 -0.48
CA GLY A 41 2.24 -12.81 -1.71
C GLY A 41 0.80 -12.32 -1.47
N MET A 42 0.14 -12.85 -0.43
CA MET A 42 -1.22 -12.42 -0.04
C MET A 42 -1.28 -11.03 0.60
N TRP A 43 -0.16 -10.51 1.08
CA TRP A 43 -0.12 -9.15 1.63
C TRP A 43 -0.31 -8.10 0.53
N PHE A 44 0.28 -8.31 -0.66
CA PHE A 44 0.02 -7.45 -1.84
C PHE A 44 -1.44 -7.47 -2.27
N PHE A 45 -2.15 -8.59 -2.07
CA PHE A 45 -3.59 -8.65 -2.36
C PHE A 45 -4.36 -7.72 -1.42
N TYR A 46 -4.09 -7.82 -0.11
CA TYR A 46 -4.70 -6.94 0.89
C TYR A 46 -4.35 -5.47 0.63
N ASP A 47 -3.09 -5.17 0.37
CA ASP A 47 -2.60 -3.82 0.08
C ASP A 47 -3.33 -3.20 -1.13
N GLY A 48 -3.29 -3.89 -2.27
CA GLY A 48 -3.97 -3.44 -3.49
C GLY A 48 -5.47 -3.25 -3.29
N VAL A 49 -6.15 -4.19 -2.63
CA VAL A 49 -7.61 -4.11 -2.39
C VAL A 49 -7.96 -2.99 -1.41
N SER A 50 -7.16 -2.78 -0.36
CA SER A 50 -7.34 -1.66 0.58
C SER A 50 -7.28 -0.34 -0.19
N GLY A 51 -6.22 -0.15 -0.98
CA GLY A 51 -6.04 1.03 -1.82
C GLY A 51 -7.21 1.24 -2.80
N LEU A 52 -7.66 0.19 -3.48
CA LEU A 52 -8.78 0.25 -4.43
C LEU A 52 -10.12 0.61 -3.75
N SER A 53 -10.33 0.15 -2.52
CA SER A 53 -11.59 0.32 -1.78
C SER A 53 -11.97 1.78 -1.57
N ILE A 54 -10.99 2.69 -1.61
CA ILE A 54 -11.23 4.14 -1.52
C ILE A 54 -12.15 4.65 -2.63
N LEU A 55 -12.04 4.09 -3.85
CA LEU A 55 -12.80 4.53 -5.02
C LEU A 55 -14.29 4.22 -4.90
N PHE A 56 -14.65 3.25 -4.06
CA PHE A 56 -16.04 2.90 -3.76
C PHE A 56 -16.58 3.70 -2.59
N VAL A 57 -15.77 3.87 -1.53
CA VAL A 57 -16.19 4.57 -0.30
C VAL A 57 -16.32 6.08 -0.50
N LEU A 58 -15.49 6.65 -1.38
CA LEU A 58 -15.42 8.08 -1.70
C LEU A 58 -15.68 8.34 -3.20
N SER A 59 -16.51 7.51 -3.81
CA SER A 59 -16.77 7.50 -5.25
C SER A 59 -17.11 8.88 -5.84
N GLU A 60 -17.93 9.67 -5.15
CA GLU A 60 -18.29 11.04 -5.54
C GLU A 60 -17.09 11.99 -5.66
N GLN A 61 -16.02 11.75 -4.88
CA GLN A 61 -14.81 12.58 -4.84
C GLN A 61 -13.74 12.06 -5.81
N THR A 62 -13.72 10.75 -6.09
CA THR A 62 -12.60 10.10 -6.77
C THR A 62 -12.88 9.71 -8.22
N LEU A 63 -14.12 9.37 -8.61
CA LEU A 63 -14.42 8.62 -9.85
C LEU A 63 -14.06 9.31 -11.18
N ASN A 64 -13.75 10.60 -11.21
CA ASN A 64 -13.32 11.30 -12.44
C ASN A 64 -12.09 12.19 -12.20
N SER A 65 -11.31 11.85 -11.17
CA SER A 65 -10.10 12.61 -10.79
C SER A 65 -8.84 11.95 -11.34
N ILE A 66 -7.74 12.70 -11.45
CA ILE A 66 -6.43 12.12 -11.73
C ILE A 66 -6.05 11.03 -10.69
N TYR A 67 -6.55 11.19 -9.46
CA TYR A 67 -6.33 10.26 -8.37
C TYR A 67 -6.90 8.87 -8.64
N PHE A 68 -8.00 8.77 -9.38
CA PHE A 68 -8.54 7.48 -9.84
C PHE A 68 -7.48 6.66 -10.54
N TYR A 69 -6.75 7.26 -11.49
CA TYR A 69 -5.73 6.56 -12.26
C TYR A 69 -4.57 6.13 -11.37
N PHE A 70 -4.15 6.94 -10.39
CA PHE A 70 -3.13 6.52 -9.43
C PHE A 70 -3.58 5.31 -8.62
N VAL A 71 -4.79 5.32 -8.06
CA VAL A 71 -5.29 4.15 -7.31
C VAL A 71 -5.40 2.90 -8.21
N MET A 72 -5.81 3.06 -9.47
CA MET A 72 -5.86 1.95 -10.42
C MET A 72 -4.47 1.41 -10.77
N PHE A 73 -3.48 2.26 -11.00
CA PHE A 73 -2.10 1.82 -11.24
C PHE A 73 -1.52 1.08 -10.03
N HIS A 74 -1.75 1.61 -8.83
CA HIS A 74 -1.42 0.93 -7.58
C HIS A 74 -2.03 -0.47 -7.53
N PHE A 75 -3.36 -0.58 -7.71
CA PHE A 75 -4.04 -1.87 -7.70
C PHE A 75 -3.47 -2.85 -8.75
N ILE A 76 -3.25 -2.39 -9.99
CA ILE A 76 -2.70 -3.22 -11.07
C ILE A 76 -1.28 -3.72 -10.71
N ALA A 77 -0.42 -2.86 -10.17
CA ALA A 77 0.93 -3.24 -9.75
C ALA A 77 0.90 -4.30 -8.64
N HIS A 78 0.02 -4.13 -7.65
CA HIS A 78 -0.18 -5.12 -6.59
C HIS A 78 -0.73 -6.44 -7.11
N MET A 79 -1.71 -6.42 -8.02
CA MET A 79 -2.21 -7.65 -8.65
C MET A 79 -1.15 -8.35 -9.49
N PHE A 80 -0.27 -7.59 -10.15
CA PHE A 80 0.90 -8.16 -10.81
C PHE A 80 1.77 -8.92 -9.81
N TYR A 81 2.05 -8.36 -8.62
CA TYR A 81 2.76 -9.08 -7.58
C TYR A 81 2.01 -10.31 -7.11
N VAL A 82 0.72 -10.22 -6.78
CA VAL A 82 -0.08 -11.38 -6.35
C VAL A 82 0.06 -12.56 -7.33
N LEU A 83 -0.03 -12.29 -8.62
CA LEU A 83 0.01 -13.32 -9.66
C LEU A 83 1.43 -13.88 -9.90
N THR A 84 2.46 -13.09 -9.67
CA THR A 84 3.82 -13.40 -10.13
C THR A 84 4.85 -13.50 -9.01
N TRP A 85 4.46 -13.31 -7.75
CA TRP A 85 5.39 -13.17 -6.62
C TRP A 85 6.35 -14.36 -6.45
N HIS A 86 5.83 -15.57 -6.69
CA HIS A 86 6.58 -16.80 -6.45
C HIS A 86 7.48 -17.21 -7.62
N ASN A 87 7.04 -16.96 -8.85
CA ASN A 87 7.61 -17.54 -10.08
C ASN A 87 7.96 -16.50 -11.17
N GLY A 88 7.50 -15.25 -11.04
CA GLY A 88 7.73 -14.19 -12.00
C GLY A 88 9.13 -13.63 -11.93
N TYR A 89 9.77 -13.50 -13.09
CA TYR A 89 11.12 -12.95 -13.21
C TYR A 89 11.28 -11.59 -12.53
N TYR A 90 10.38 -10.64 -12.84
CA TYR A 90 10.43 -9.29 -12.27
C TYR A 90 10.16 -9.28 -10.77
N SER A 91 9.20 -10.06 -10.29
CA SER A 91 8.87 -10.13 -8.87
C SER A 91 9.96 -10.78 -8.03
N ILE A 92 10.61 -11.82 -8.56
CA ILE A 92 11.82 -12.41 -7.94
C ILE A 92 12.95 -11.38 -7.89
N ARG A 93 13.15 -10.61 -8.97
CA ARG A 93 14.17 -9.57 -9.04
C ARG A 93 13.90 -8.44 -8.05
N ILE A 94 12.66 -7.98 -7.95
CA ILE A 94 12.23 -6.96 -6.99
C ILE A 94 12.44 -7.46 -5.57
N ARG A 95 12.00 -8.68 -5.23
CA ARG A 95 12.25 -9.27 -3.91
C ARG A 95 13.73 -9.30 -3.52
N LYS A 96 14.60 -9.66 -4.47
CA LYS A 96 16.06 -9.63 -4.27
C LYS A 96 16.54 -8.20 -4.04
N TRP A 97 16.09 -7.24 -4.85
CA TRP A 97 16.38 -5.82 -4.67
C TRP A 97 15.92 -5.32 -3.30
N SER A 98 14.67 -5.55 -2.89
CA SER A 98 14.15 -5.17 -1.57
C SER A 98 15.04 -5.69 -0.45
N SER A 99 15.39 -6.98 -0.50
CA SER A 99 16.24 -7.59 0.54
C SER A 99 17.65 -7.01 0.60
N ALA A 100 18.19 -6.54 -0.54
CA ALA A 100 19.53 -5.98 -0.64
C ALA A 100 19.55 -4.48 -0.32
N GLU A 101 18.61 -3.73 -0.87
CA GLU A 101 18.44 -2.28 -0.71
C GLU A 101 18.11 -1.89 0.74
N TYR A 102 17.21 -2.63 1.39
CA TYR A 102 16.85 -2.34 2.78
C TYR A 102 17.83 -2.95 3.80
N SER A 103 18.99 -3.41 3.32
CA SER A 103 20.12 -3.72 4.21
C SER A 103 20.77 -2.42 4.73
N ARG A 104 21.41 -2.48 5.91
CA ARG A 104 21.93 -1.28 6.61
C ARG A 104 23.06 -0.58 5.84
N GLU A 105 23.77 -1.33 5.01
CA GLU A 105 24.98 -0.90 4.32
C GLU A 105 24.74 -0.69 2.82
N ALA A 106 23.49 -0.82 2.35
CA ALA A 106 23.15 -0.65 0.95
C ALA A 106 23.49 0.79 0.49
N PRO A 107 24.46 0.96 -0.43
CA PRO A 107 24.87 2.26 -0.91
C PRO A 107 24.01 2.77 -2.08
N TYR A 108 23.00 2.00 -2.49
CA TYR A 108 22.21 2.27 -3.68
C TYR A 108 20.71 2.26 -3.40
N VAL A 109 20.01 2.96 -4.28
CA VAL A 109 18.55 3.00 -4.40
C VAL A 109 18.20 2.30 -5.71
N THR A 110 17.20 1.44 -5.66
CA THR A 110 16.64 0.65 -6.75
C THR A 110 15.23 1.14 -7.05
N VAL A 111 14.58 0.51 -8.04
CA VAL A 111 13.19 0.81 -8.40
C VAL A 111 12.24 0.54 -7.22
N ASP A 112 12.57 -0.41 -6.34
CA ASP A 112 11.73 -0.81 -5.22
C ASP A 112 11.48 0.34 -4.22
N PHE A 113 12.47 1.20 -4.02
CA PHE A 113 12.34 2.41 -3.22
C PHE A 113 11.23 3.35 -3.74
N PHE A 114 11.20 3.59 -5.05
CA PHE A 114 10.21 4.47 -5.66
C PHE A 114 8.81 3.86 -5.65
N LEU A 115 8.73 2.53 -5.81
CA LEU A 115 7.47 1.79 -5.68
C LEU A 115 6.95 1.85 -4.24
N THR A 116 7.82 1.67 -3.24
CA THR A 116 7.46 1.79 -1.82
C THR A 116 7.01 3.22 -1.49
N LEU A 117 7.69 4.24 -2.00
CA LEU A 117 7.29 5.64 -1.82
C LEU A 117 5.93 5.93 -2.46
N TYR A 118 5.66 5.33 -3.63
CA TYR A 118 4.38 5.42 -4.30
C TYR A 118 3.26 4.78 -3.47
N ASP A 119 3.47 3.55 -2.98
CA ASP A 119 2.52 2.85 -2.10
C ASP A 119 2.24 3.70 -0.83
N MET A 120 3.28 4.21 -0.16
CA MET A 120 3.13 5.13 0.98
C MET A 120 2.29 6.35 0.63
N SER A 121 2.50 6.95 -0.53
CA SER A 121 1.76 8.14 -0.97
C SER A 121 0.28 7.83 -1.17
N ILE A 122 -0.06 6.69 -1.78
CA ILE A 122 -1.45 6.22 -1.94
C ILE A 122 -2.11 6.04 -0.59
N HIS A 123 -1.47 5.34 0.35
CA HIS A 123 -2.06 5.12 1.67
C HIS A 123 -2.22 6.40 2.49
N ALA A 124 -1.23 7.30 2.42
CA ALA A 124 -1.31 8.59 3.09
C ALA A 124 -2.47 9.45 2.54
N ILE A 125 -2.63 9.51 1.22
CA ILE A 125 -3.73 10.25 0.60
C ILE A 125 -5.07 9.59 0.90
N ASN A 126 -5.18 8.27 0.84
CA ASN A 126 -6.40 7.55 1.22
C ASN A 126 -6.81 7.84 2.67
N ALA A 127 -5.86 7.74 3.61
CA ALA A 127 -6.12 8.05 5.02
C ALA A 127 -6.57 9.50 5.21
N PHE A 128 -5.92 10.44 4.51
CA PHE A 128 -6.29 11.86 4.54
C PHE A 128 -7.70 12.10 4.01
N LEU A 129 -8.05 11.54 2.85
CA LEU A 129 -9.38 11.69 2.24
C LEU A 129 -10.48 11.07 3.12
N LEU A 130 -10.20 9.90 3.72
CA LEU A 130 -11.12 9.28 4.67
C LEU A 130 -11.34 10.19 5.89
N TYR A 131 -10.26 10.71 6.48
CA TYR A 131 -10.34 11.63 7.60
C TYR A 131 -11.15 12.89 7.25
N GLN A 132 -10.88 13.52 6.10
CA GLN A 132 -11.56 14.72 5.63
C GLN A 132 -13.04 14.48 5.31
N SER A 133 -13.43 13.29 4.86
CA SER A 133 -14.83 12.95 4.52
C SER A 133 -15.82 13.07 5.69
N GLY A 134 -15.36 13.40 6.91
CA GLY A 134 -16.22 13.70 8.04
C GLY A 134 -16.86 12.48 8.70
N LYS A 135 -16.59 11.26 8.19
CA LYS A 135 -17.08 9.99 8.75
C LYS A 135 -16.42 9.62 10.11
N PHE A 136 -15.63 10.54 10.66
CA PHE A 136 -14.88 10.45 11.93
C PHE A 136 -15.37 11.42 13.02
N SER A 137 -16.52 12.08 12.84
CA SER A 137 -17.07 13.12 13.74
C SER A 137 -17.33 12.73 15.22
N HIS A 138 -17.01 11.49 15.64
CA HIS A 138 -17.21 11.00 17.00
C HIS A 138 -15.95 10.35 17.61
N PHE A 139 -14.76 10.73 17.14
CA PHE A 139 -13.49 10.21 17.68
C PHE A 139 -12.86 11.08 18.78
N ILE A 140 -13.47 12.23 19.11
CA ILE A 140 -13.09 13.11 20.21
C ILE A 140 -14.37 13.56 20.93
#